data_AF-A0A1M3N5N6-F1
#
_entry.id   AF-A0A1M3N5N6-F1
#
_cell.length_a   1.000
_cell.length_b   1.000
_cell.length_c   1.000
_cell.angle_alpha   90.00
_cell.angle_beta   90.00
_cell.angle_gamma   90.00
#
_symmetry.space_group_name_H-M   'P 1'
#
loop_
_entity.id
_entity.type
_entity.pdbx_description
1 polymer ?
#
loop_
_entity_poly.entity_id
_entity_poly.type
_entity_poly.pdbx_seq_one_letter_code
_entity_poly.pdbx_strand_id
1 'polypeptide(L)'
;MRNKQWLRYGLASFTLMGAACGMFLVACGDDDSSPVTPKGDSGADSTVEPDTGAPDTGTDANKPEAKPNAKLQLVNAATDFGPSNPIGALRVCYGLGPAGIAPLPPLPDRKSSAAQPFPGVYIGTGGAVQGTGADLTDIAITPYVMNAKTLADRGLVKPDAGAGTSCKDLFGVDAGGELKEGVDYWKLPEIAANTFVKEKSFILVLTGCAGDSTASAAKCGAGFTTGAPGNGNLKVTVYEVDRATAIDADKIGTQFIHASPAGASALGAFTPGYIGEAGEASFKPLVGDGGTPVAVAEKSELAQISGVNVATDSFTVKPDVAALALKLSAVQLASYGGNVPDGGDYRNGAAFTFIALGDPAEPAAGGTNTKTFHYIALPNDPVNETYKP
;
A
#
# COMPACT_ATOMS: atom_id res chain seq x y z
N MET A 1 -7.68 2.40 33.49
CA MET A 1 -7.22 3.76 33.14
C MET A 1 -7.05 3.81 31.62
N ARG A 2 -8.02 4.39 30.91
CA ARG A 2 -8.08 4.45 29.43
C ARG A 2 -7.09 5.50 28.92
N ASN A 3 -6.19 5.10 28.03
CA ASN A 3 -5.10 5.92 27.52
C ASN A 3 -5.61 7.09 26.67
N LYS A 4 -5.42 8.33 27.17
CA LYS A 4 -5.81 9.61 26.53
C LYS A 4 -4.96 9.99 25.30
N GLN A 5 -4.29 9.04 24.65
CA GLN A 5 -3.38 9.30 23.50
C GLN A 5 -4.09 9.29 22.14
N TRP A 6 -5.33 8.79 22.05
CA TRP A 6 -6.10 8.72 20.81
C TRP A 6 -6.54 10.08 20.24
N LEU A 7 -6.59 11.14 21.06
CA LEU A 7 -7.14 12.43 20.64
C LEU A 7 -6.10 13.40 20.06
N ARG A 8 -4.80 13.06 20.09
CA ARG A 8 -3.72 13.98 19.69
C ARG A 8 -3.14 13.76 18.30
N TYR A 9 -3.50 12.67 17.62
CA TYR A 9 -3.07 12.40 16.24
C TYR A 9 -4.15 12.63 15.19
N GLY A 10 -5.41 12.84 15.60
CA GLY A 10 -6.49 13.30 14.73
C GLY A 10 -6.57 14.81 14.52
N LEU A 11 -5.75 15.60 15.24
CA LEU A 11 -5.79 17.08 15.21
C LEU A 11 -4.58 17.74 14.53
N ALA A 12 -3.66 16.96 13.96
CA ALA A 12 -2.51 17.47 13.19
C ALA A 12 -2.69 17.34 11.66
N SER A 13 -3.90 16.97 11.19
CA SER A 13 -4.26 16.88 9.77
C SER A 13 -5.16 18.03 9.29
N PHE A 14 -5.33 19.08 10.09
CA PHE A 14 -6.00 20.31 9.67
C PHE A 14 -5.01 21.47 9.70
N THR A 15 -4.36 21.75 8.58
CA THR A 15 -4.04 23.10 8.09
C THR A 15 -3.33 22.99 6.74
N LEU A 16 -3.76 23.83 5.79
CA LEU A 16 -3.29 23.99 4.41
C LEU A 16 -3.75 22.95 3.38
N MET A 17 -5.05 22.99 3.07
CA MET A 17 -5.46 23.10 1.66
C MET A 17 -6.63 24.07 1.55
N GLY A 18 -6.32 25.35 1.77
CA GLY A 18 -7.22 26.47 1.56
C GLY A 18 -6.42 27.60 0.93
N ALA A 19 -6.21 27.52 -0.39
CA ALA A 19 -5.84 28.66 -1.24
C ALA A 19 -5.70 28.19 -2.70
N ALA A 20 -6.80 28.19 -3.45
CA ALA A 20 -6.82 28.58 -4.86
C ALA A 20 -8.26 28.66 -5.36
N CYS A 21 -8.79 29.89 -5.36
CA CYS A 21 -9.76 30.48 -6.31
C CYS A 21 -10.82 31.33 -5.59
N GLY A 22 -10.80 32.65 -5.84
CA GLY A 22 -11.91 33.54 -5.55
C GLY A 22 -11.52 34.88 -4.92
N MET A 23 -10.82 35.75 -5.66
CA MET A 23 -10.77 37.17 -5.34
C MET A 23 -12.17 37.79 -5.50
N PHE A 24 -12.68 38.45 -4.47
CA PHE A 24 -13.42 39.72 -4.60
C PHE A 24 -13.11 40.62 -3.39
N LEU A 25 -12.78 41.87 -3.74
CA LEU A 25 -12.42 43.01 -2.90
C LEU A 25 -13.62 43.61 -2.15
N VAL A 26 -13.28 44.53 -1.22
CA VAL A 26 -14.10 45.59 -0.55
C VAL A 26 -14.64 45.15 0.83
N ALA A 27 -14.44 45.83 1.97
CA ALA A 27 -14.08 47.23 2.26
C ALA A 27 -13.27 47.39 3.56
N CYS A 28 -12.48 48.47 3.54
CA CYS A 28 -11.94 49.32 4.61
C CYS A 28 -12.58 49.28 6.00
N GLY A 29 -11.73 49.50 7.02
CA GLY A 29 -12.03 50.47 8.09
C GLY A 29 -11.56 50.09 9.49
N ASP A 30 -10.42 50.64 9.90
CA ASP A 30 -9.97 50.74 11.30
C ASP A 30 -10.96 51.53 12.18
N ASP A 31 -11.02 51.19 13.47
CA ASP A 31 -10.63 52.00 14.65
C ASP A 31 -11.52 51.84 15.89
N ASP A 32 -10.82 51.86 17.04
CA ASP A 32 -11.30 51.71 18.42
C ASP A 32 -11.86 53.03 19.04
N SER A 33 -12.74 52.87 20.04
CA SER A 33 -12.94 53.72 21.25
C SER A 33 -13.82 55.00 21.30
N SER A 34 -15.02 54.83 21.91
CA SER A 34 -15.63 55.61 23.03
C SER A 34 -16.32 57.00 22.77
N PRO A 35 -17.05 57.62 23.75
CA PRO A 35 -18.47 57.36 24.11
C PRO A 35 -19.36 58.64 24.29
N VAL A 36 -20.67 58.63 23.99
CA VAL A 36 -21.68 59.52 24.66
C VAL A 36 -23.15 59.12 24.39
N THR A 37 -23.93 59.01 25.47
CA THR A 37 -25.40 58.82 25.63
C THR A 37 -26.18 60.17 25.77
N PRO A 38 -27.52 60.25 26.02
CA PRO A 38 -28.71 59.45 25.63
C PRO A 38 -30.00 60.28 25.27
N LYS A 39 -31.05 59.63 24.72
CA LYS A 39 -32.52 59.82 25.00
C LYS A 39 -33.32 58.80 24.17
N GLY A 40 -33.98 57.77 24.72
CA GLY A 40 -35.24 57.74 25.51
C GLY A 40 -36.40 57.44 24.54
N ASP A 41 -37.31 56.47 24.67
CA ASP A 41 -37.87 55.63 25.74
C ASP A 41 -38.62 54.48 25.00
N SER A 42 -38.58 53.20 25.37
CA SER A 42 -39.58 52.56 26.24
C SER A 42 -39.43 51.02 26.19
N GLY A 43 -39.55 50.35 27.35
CA GLY A 43 -39.75 48.90 27.45
C GLY A 43 -38.74 48.20 28.36
N ALA A 44 -39.14 47.90 29.59
CA ALA A 44 -38.31 47.26 30.62
C ALA A 44 -38.14 45.74 30.44
N ASP A 45 -36.99 45.31 30.95
CA ASP A 45 -36.27 44.04 30.92
C ASP A 45 -36.92 42.88 31.69
N SER A 46 -36.75 41.63 31.21
CA SER A 46 -36.66 40.41 32.03
C SER A 46 -36.25 39.18 31.20
N THR A 47 -34.97 38.81 31.36
CA THR A 47 -34.43 37.43 31.44
C THR A 47 -34.74 36.46 30.30
N VAL A 48 -33.84 36.38 29.31
CA VAL A 48 -33.71 35.20 28.43
C VAL A 48 -32.75 34.22 29.10
N GLU A 49 -33.28 33.08 29.53
CA GLU A 49 -32.51 31.91 29.96
C GLU A 49 -31.58 31.42 28.84
N PRO A 50 -30.42 30.82 29.16
CA PRO A 50 -29.58 30.19 28.14
C PRO A 50 -30.31 28.95 27.62
N ASP A 51 -30.76 28.99 26.37
CA ASP A 51 -31.33 27.82 25.70
C ASP A 51 -30.20 26.80 25.49
N THR A 52 -30.12 25.85 26.41
CA THR A 52 -29.35 24.62 26.27
C THR A 52 -30.02 23.75 25.21
N GLY A 53 -29.88 24.15 23.95
CA GLY A 53 -30.19 23.30 22.81
C GLY A 53 -29.24 22.11 22.79
N ALA A 54 -29.77 20.93 23.07
CA ALA A 54 -29.10 19.65 22.86
C ALA A 54 -28.46 19.60 21.46
N PRO A 55 -27.35 18.86 21.26
CA PRO A 55 -26.85 18.64 19.92
C PRO A 55 -27.96 18.00 19.10
N ASP A 56 -28.33 18.67 18.01
CA ASP A 56 -29.33 18.21 17.07
C ASP A 56 -28.86 16.86 16.53
N THR A 57 -29.38 15.76 17.09
CA THR A 57 -29.11 14.39 16.62
C THR A 57 -29.96 14.07 15.39
N GLY A 58 -30.20 15.07 14.54
CA GLY A 58 -30.77 14.91 13.22
C GLY A 58 -29.88 13.99 12.39
N THR A 59 -30.16 12.69 12.44
CA THR A 59 -29.78 11.76 11.40
C THR A 59 -30.48 12.21 10.14
N ASP A 60 -29.81 13.07 9.38
CA ASP A 60 -30.22 13.46 8.05
C ASP A 60 -30.09 12.23 7.15
N ALA A 61 -31.12 11.39 7.18
CA ALA A 61 -31.20 10.07 6.52
C ALA A 61 -31.14 10.17 4.98
N ASN A 62 -30.94 11.38 4.45
CA ASN A 62 -30.86 11.70 3.03
C ASN A 62 -29.52 12.28 2.58
N LYS A 63 -28.49 12.36 3.44
CA LYS A 63 -27.14 12.64 2.94
C LYS A 63 -26.67 11.40 2.16
N PRO A 64 -26.34 11.51 0.85
CA PRO A 64 -25.73 10.40 0.14
C PRO A 64 -24.50 9.95 0.92
N GLU A 65 -24.45 8.68 1.28
CA GLU A 65 -23.30 8.13 1.98
C GLU A 65 -22.05 8.41 1.14
N ALA A 66 -21.04 9.04 1.75
CA ALA A 66 -19.84 9.43 1.04
C ALA A 66 -19.16 8.15 0.54
N LYS A 67 -19.03 8.03 -0.79
CA LYS A 67 -18.37 6.88 -1.42
C LYS A 67 -17.00 6.64 -0.78
N PRO A 68 -16.67 5.41 -0.36
CA PRO A 68 -15.39 5.13 0.27
C PRO A 68 -14.23 5.42 -0.69
N ASN A 69 -13.14 5.97 -0.15
CA ASN A 69 -11.93 6.24 -0.92
C ASN A 69 -11.29 4.94 -1.45
N ALA A 70 -10.42 5.11 -2.46
CA ALA A 70 -9.62 4.02 -3.00
C ALA A 70 -8.79 3.33 -1.90
N LYS A 71 -8.67 2.01 -1.97
CA LYS A 71 -7.86 1.22 -1.05
C LYS A 71 -6.58 0.76 -1.73
N LEU A 72 -5.43 1.00 -1.11
CA LEU A 72 -4.13 0.76 -1.73
C LEU A 72 -3.31 -0.26 -0.94
N GLN A 73 -2.71 -1.20 -1.65
CA GLN A 73 -1.73 -2.14 -1.11
C GLN A 73 -0.45 -2.06 -1.92
N LEU A 74 0.72 -2.28 -1.29
CA LEU A 74 2.02 -2.22 -1.93
C LEU A 74 2.71 -3.58 -1.83
N VAL A 75 3.33 -3.99 -2.93
CA VAL A 75 4.14 -5.20 -3.02
C VAL A 75 5.49 -4.85 -3.60
N ASN A 76 6.55 -5.26 -2.91
CA ASN A 76 7.91 -5.13 -3.39
C ASN A 76 8.32 -6.43 -4.12
N ALA A 77 8.09 -6.46 -5.42
CA ALA A 77 8.51 -7.54 -6.32
C ALA A 77 9.78 -7.19 -7.12
N ALA A 78 10.49 -6.13 -6.73
CA ALA A 78 11.76 -5.79 -7.35
C ALA A 78 12.78 -6.90 -7.09
N THR A 79 13.69 -7.09 -8.03
CA THR A 79 14.70 -8.15 -7.93
C THR A 79 15.93 -7.67 -7.18
N ASP A 80 16.38 -6.44 -7.44
CA ASP A 80 17.64 -5.93 -6.93
C ASP A 80 17.69 -4.40 -6.97
N PHE A 81 18.19 -3.78 -5.90
CA PHE A 81 18.28 -2.31 -5.77
C PHE A 81 19.72 -1.80 -5.86
N GLY A 82 20.62 -2.58 -6.45
CA GLY A 82 22.02 -2.26 -6.56
C GLY A 82 22.81 -2.54 -5.26
N PRO A 83 24.13 -2.35 -5.32
CA PRO A 83 25.04 -2.57 -4.20
C PRO A 83 24.77 -1.67 -2.99
N SER A 84 24.08 -0.53 -3.18
CA SER A 84 23.71 0.36 -2.07
C SER A 84 22.59 -0.20 -1.19
N ASN A 85 21.74 -1.09 -1.71
CA ASN A 85 20.63 -1.69 -0.98
C ASN A 85 20.55 -3.23 -1.17
N PRO A 86 21.56 -3.99 -0.69
CA PRO A 86 21.63 -5.44 -0.89
C PRO A 86 20.52 -6.20 -0.15
N ILE A 87 19.97 -5.62 0.93
CA ILE A 87 18.86 -6.19 1.69
C ILE A 87 17.53 -6.02 0.92
N GLY A 88 17.45 -5.04 0.03
CA GLY A 88 16.27 -4.76 -0.79
C GLY A 88 15.07 -4.26 0.02
N ALA A 89 15.33 -3.57 1.12
CA ALA A 89 14.29 -3.01 1.96
C ALA A 89 14.04 -1.55 1.59
N LEU A 90 12.78 -1.20 1.40
CA LEU A 90 12.39 0.13 0.95
C LEU A 90 11.40 0.82 1.88
N ARG A 91 11.43 2.14 1.84
CA ARG A 91 10.32 3.00 2.25
C ARG A 91 9.84 3.85 1.09
N VAL A 92 8.64 4.40 1.20
CA VAL A 92 8.00 5.15 0.14
C VAL A 92 7.57 6.52 0.63
N CYS A 93 7.92 7.53 -0.16
CA CYS A 93 7.35 8.87 -0.11
C CYS A 93 6.52 9.12 -1.37
N TYR A 94 5.54 10.02 -1.26
CA TYR A 94 4.65 10.34 -2.37
C TYR A 94 4.73 11.84 -2.69
N GLY A 95 5.01 12.17 -3.96
CA GLY A 95 4.73 13.48 -4.52
C GLY A 95 3.27 13.56 -4.96
N LEU A 96 2.59 14.65 -4.64
CA LEU A 96 1.16 14.88 -4.84
C LEU A 96 0.93 15.99 -5.88
N GLY A 97 1.52 15.84 -7.07
CA GLY A 97 1.48 16.82 -8.15
C GLY A 97 1.81 18.26 -7.67
N PRO A 98 0.93 19.26 -7.91
CA PRO A 98 1.20 20.65 -7.54
C PRO A 98 1.25 20.89 -6.02
N ALA A 99 0.74 19.96 -5.20
CA ALA A 99 0.80 20.07 -3.74
C ALA A 99 2.19 19.73 -3.17
N GLY A 100 3.12 19.25 -4.00
CA GLY A 100 4.48 18.92 -3.59
C GLY A 100 4.58 17.55 -2.89
N ILE A 101 5.61 17.36 -2.06
CA ILE A 101 5.83 16.09 -1.34
C ILE A 101 4.88 15.99 -0.14
N ALA A 102 4.23 14.83 0.01
CA ALA A 102 3.37 14.54 1.15
C ALA A 102 4.12 14.76 2.48
N PRO A 103 3.52 15.40 3.49
CA PRO A 103 4.18 15.69 4.75
C PRO A 103 4.30 14.48 5.70
N LEU A 104 3.91 13.28 5.23
CA LEU A 104 4.03 12.04 6.01
C LEU A 104 5.49 11.59 6.12
N PRO A 105 5.89 10.85 7.17
CA PRO A 105 7.16 10.16 7.15
C PRO A 105 7.20 9.07 6.06
N PRO A 106 8.38 8.63 5.61
CA PRO A 106 8.49 7.51 4.68
C PRO A 106 7.85 6.24 5.24
N LEU A 107 6.93 5.64 4.46
CA LEU A 107 6.17 4.46 4.87
C LEU A 107 6.82 3.15 4.38
N PRO A 108 6.73 2.04 5.12
CA PRO A 108 6.16 1.95 6.46
C PRO A 108 7.08 2.66 7.47
N ASP A 109 6.44 3.32 8.43
CA ASP A 109 7.12 4.03 9.51
C ASP A 109 7.48 3.11 10.69
N ARG A 110 6.89 1.90 10.73
CA ARG A 110 7.06 0.87 11.76
C ARG A 110 7.41 -0.49 11.19
N LYS A 111 8.07 -1.30 12.00
CA LYS A 111 8.45 -2.67 11.65
C LYS A 111 7.19 -3.53 11.61
N SER A 112 7.05 -4.37 10.57
CA SER A 112 5.94 -5.32 10.53
C SER A 112 6.17 -6.57 11.37
N SER A 113 7.41 -6.78 11.85
CA SER A 113 7.72 -7.81 12.83
C SER A 113 8.94 -7.42 13.67
N ALA A 114 9.03 -8.01 14.86
CA ALA A 114 10.19 -7.83 15.74
C ALA A 114 11.51 -8.32 15.13
N ALA A 115 11.44 -9.24 14.16
CA ALA A 115 12.61 -9.78 13.47
C ALA A 115 13.24 -8.80 12.48
N GLN A 116 12.50 -7.78 12.02
CA GLN A 116 13.05 -6.80 11.09
C GLN A 116 14.03 -5.84 11.78
N PRO A 117 15.23 -5.61 11.21
CA PRO A 117 16.19 -4.68 11.79
C PRO A 117 15.67 -3.23 11.79
N PHE A 118 14.92 -2.86 10.75
CA PHE A 118 14.31 -1.54 10.58
C PHE A 118 13.01 -1.64 9.76
N PRO A 119 12.09 -0.66 9.89
CA PRO A 119 10.89 -0.59 9.08
C PRO A 119 11.21 -0.48 7.58
N GLY A 120 10.52 -1.29 6.79
CA GLY A 120 10.58 -1.24 5.32
C GLY A 120 9.76 -2.35 4.69
N VAL A 121 9.46 -2.19 3.40
CA VAL A 121 8.93 -3.25 2.54
C VAL A 121 10.12 -3.96 1.90
N TYR A 122 10.39 -5.19 2.33
CA TYR A 122 11.51 -6.00 1.84
C TYR A 122 11.13 -6.66 0.51
N ILE A 123 12.12 -6.96 -0.34
CA ILE A 123 11.88 -7.74 -1.56
C ILE A 123 11.11 -9.01 -1.21
N GLY A 124 10.09 -9.32 -2.01
CA GLY A 124 9.21 -10.46 -1.83
C GLY A 124 8.15 -10.27 -0.76
N THR A 125 8.01 -9.07 -0.19
CA THR A 125 6.97 -8.78 0.81
C THR A 125 5.97 -7.76 0.29
N GLY A 126 4.83 -7.66 0.95
CA GLY A 126 3.82 -6.67 0.67
C GLY A 126 2.87 -6.50 1.83
N GLY A 127 1.91 -5.60 1.66
CA GLY A 127 0.88 -5.32 2.65
C GLY A 127 0.10 -4.07 2.29
N ALA A 128 -0.93 -3.75 3.07
CA ALA A 128 -1.63 -2.50 2.84
C ALA A 128 -0.72 -1.30 3.13
N VAL A 129 -0.94 -0.25 2.37
CA VAL A 129 -0.36 1.06 2.64
C VAL A 129 -1.24 1.73 3.69
N GLN A 130 -0.65 2.43 4.66
CA GLN A 130 -1.44 3.29 5.54
C GLN A 130 -2.19 4.31 4.67
N GLY A 131 -3.52 4.23 4.67
CA GLY A 131 -4.36 5.17 3.95
C GLY A 131 -4.21 6.56 4.56
N THR A 132 -4.10 7.58 3.71
CA THR A 132 -4.12 8.99 4.16
C THR A 132 -5.52 9.43 4.61
N GLY A 133 -6.54 8.60 4.37
CA GLY A 133 -7.95 8.97 4.50
C GLY A 133 -8.40 9.99 3.44
N ALA A 134 -7.50 10.42 2.56
CA ALA A 134 -7.78 11.42 1.53
C ALA A 134 -8.32 10.79 0.25
N ASP A 135 -9.10 11.57 -0.48
CA ASP A 135 -9.47 11.26 -1.85
C ASP A 135 -8.27 11.50 -2.76
N LEU A 136 -7.85 10.45 -3.48
CA LEU A 136 -6.71 10.48 -4.40
C LEU A 136 -7.16 10.59 -5.87
N THR A 137 -8.47 10.70 -6.13
CA THR A 137 -9.03 10.64 -7.48
C THR A 137 -8.38 11.66 -8.40
N ASP A 138 -8.27 12.93 -8.01
CA ASP A 138 -7.76 14.00 -8.87
C ASP A 138 -6.25 14.27 -8.71
N ILE A 139 -5.53 13.39 -8.00
CA ILE A 139 -4.14 13.61 -7.61
C ILE A 139 -3.22 12.72 -8.45
N ALA A 140 -2.30 13.34 -9.19
CA ALA A 140 -1.18 12.62 -9.79
C ALA A 140 -0.14 12.30 -8.71
N ILE A 141 0.34 11.05 -8.68
CA ILE A 141 1.21 10.54 -7.63
C ILE A 141 2.56 10.16 -8.20
N THR A 142 3.63 10.79 -7.72
CA THR A 142 5.00 10.38 -8.01
C THR A 142 5.55 9.55 -6.83
N PRO A 143 5.81 8.24 -6.98
CA PRO A 143 6.42 7.45 -5.94
C PRO A 143 7.93 7.72 -5.84
N TYR A 144 8.43 7.94 -4.63
CA TYR A 144 9.85 7.98 -4.31
C TYR A 144 10.15 6.78 -3.43
N VAL A 145 10.81 5.77 -3.99
CA VAL A 145 11.25 4.59 -3.23
C VAL A 145 12.63 4.87 -2.65
N MET A 146 12.81 4.58 -1.37
CA MET A 146 13.98 5.01 -0.60
C MET A 146 14.63 3.81 0.07
N ASN A 147 15.96 3.78 0.10
CA ASN A 147 16.73 2.77 0.79
C ASN A 147 16.47 2.84 2.31
N ALA A 148 15.70 1.88 2.82
CA ALA A 148 15.30 1.86 4.22
C ALA A 148 16.51 1.72 5.17
N LYS A 149 17.57 1.04 4.73
CA LYS A 149 18.80 0.88 5.50
C LYS A 149 19.54 2.21 5.62
N THR A 150 19.74 2.93 4.51
CA THR A 150 20.37 4.27 4.54
C THR A 150 19.63 5.20 5.48
N LEU A 151 18.29 5.22 5.39
CA LEU A 151 17.47 6.06 6.27
C LEU A 151 17.63 5.69 7.75
N ALA A 152 17.72 4.40 8.07
CA ALA A 152 17.93 3.92 9.43
C ALA A 152 19.35 4.22 9.93
N ASP A 153 20.39 3.90 9.15
CA ASP A 153 21.81 4.11 9.51
C ASP A 153 22.12 5.59 9.76
N ARG A 154 21.48 6.49 9.00
CA ARG A 154 21.63 7.94 9.13
C ARG A 154 20.75 8.55 10.21
N GLY A 155 19.95 7.75 10.92
CA GLY A 155 19.02 8.22 11.96
C GLY A 155 17.91 9.14 11.43
N LEU A 156 17.67 9.14 10.11
CA LEU A 156 16.66 9.95 9.44
C LEU A 156 15.25 9.43 9.69
N VAL A 157 15.11 8.20 10.17
CA VAL A 157 13.86 7.69 10.69
C VAL A 157 14.07 7.12 12.09
N LYS A 158 13.14 7.41 12.99
CA LYS A 158 13.08 6.87 14.34
C LYS A 158 11.93 5.87 14.41
N PRO A 159 12.19 4.56 14.27
CA PRO A 159 11.17 3.53 14.42
C PRO A 159 10.52 3.66 15.79
N ASP A 160 9.19 3.54 15.85
CA ASP A 160 8.44 3.31 17.09
C ASP A 160 8.51 4.43 18.17
N ALA A 161 9.08 5.60 17.84
CA ALA A 161 9.36 6.68 18.79
C ALA A 161 8.54 7.99 18.59
N GLY A 162 7.57 8.01 17.67
CA GLY A 162 6.83 9.22 17.30
C GLY A 162 7.31 9.87 15.99
N ALA A 163 6.93 11.13 15.74
CA ALA A 163 7.11 11.83 14.45
C ALA A 163 8.57 11.73 13.94
N GLY A 164 8.79 10.83 12.96
CA GLY A 164 10.03 10.75 12.20
C GLY A 164 10.18 11.95 11.26
N THR A 165 11.31 12.04 10.55
CA THR A 165 11.52 13.06 9.52
C THR A 165 10.46 12.91 8.43
N SER A 166 9.78 14.01 8.10
CA SER A 166 8.77 13.99 7.04
C SER A 166 9.44 13.77 5.68
N CYS A 167 8.71 13.20 4.71
CA CYS A 167 9.16 13.11 3.34
C CYS A 167 9.54 14.48 2.77
N LYS A 168 8.80 15.54 3.14
CA LYS A 168 9.11 16.92 2.73
C LYS A 168 10.49 17.37 3.23
N ASP A 169 10.83 17.08 4.48
CA ASP A 169 12.10 17.49 5.08
C ASP A 169 13.27 16.65 4.56
N LEU A 170 13.03 15.40 4.13
CA LEU A 170 14.06 14.53 3.54
C LEU A 170 14.55 15.00 2.16
N PHE A 171 13.71 15.71 1.41
CA PHE A 171 14.06 16.30 0.13
C PHE A 171 14.38 17.81 0.23
N GLY A 172 14.49 18.35 1.45
CA GLY A 172 14.79 19.77 1.72
C GLY A 172 16.26 20.04 2.07
N VAL A 173 16.67 21.31 1.95
CA VAL A 173 18.06 21.81 2.12
C VAL A 173 18.61 21.68 3.55
N ASP A 174 17.75 21.46 4.56
CA ASP A 174 18.12 21.40 5.99
C ASP A 174 18.38 19.97 6.50
N ALA A 175 18.21 18.93 5.68
CA ALA A 175 18.54 17.56 6.03
C ALA A 175 20.04 17.31 5.83
N GLY A 176 20.85 17.58 6.88
CA GLY A 176 22.29 17.33 6.90
C GLY A 176 22.72 16.07 6.12
N GLY A 177 23.21 16.28 4.89
CA GLY A 177 23.57 15.29 3.89
C GLY A 177 22.44 14.98 2.89
N GLU A 178 22.48 15.56 1.70
CA GLU A 178 21.51 15.29 0.63
C GLU A 178 21.44 13.77 0.33
N LEU A 179 20.24 13.20 0.33
CA LEU A 179 20.03 11.84 -0.20
C LEU A 179 20.36 11.87 -1.69
N LYS A 180 21.08 10.86 -2.18
CA LYS A 180 21.50 10.80 -3.59
C LYS A 180 20.46 10.06 -4.42
N GLU A 181 19.94 10.71 -5.45
CA GLU A 181 19.09 10.05 -6.44
C GLU A 181 19.85 8.93 -7.16
N GLY A 182 19.17 7.81 -7.39
CA GLY A 182 19.74 6.62 -8.01
C GLY A 182 20.54 5.72 -7.06
N VAL A 183 20.75 6.14 -5.81
CA VAL A 183 21.54 5.41 -4.80
C VAL A 183 20.78 5.25 -3.48
N ASP A 184 20.33 6.36 -2.91
CA ASP A 184 19.59 6.41 -1.64
C ASP A 184 18.08 6.45 -1.85
N TYR A 185 17.65 7.00 -2.99
CA TYR A 185 16.26 6.98 -3.43
C TYR A 185 16.15 6.91 -4.95
N TRP A 186 15.00 6.47 -5.44
CA TRP A 186 14.65 6.41 -6.84
C TRP A 186 13.29 7.07 -7.04
N LYS A 187 13.26 8.11 -7.88
CA LYS A 187 12.02 8.76 -8.32
C LYS A 187 11.41 7.92 -9.44
N LEU A 188 10.28 7.29 -9.17
CA LEU A 188 9.62 6.41 -10.13
C LEU A 188 8.68 7.19 -11.06
N PRO A 189 8.27 6.59 -12.19
CA PRO A 189 7.29 7.21 -13.08
C PRO A 189 6.02 7.64 -12.34
N GLU A 190 5.45 8.77 -12.77
CA GLU A 190 4.21 9.30 -12.21
C GLU A 190 3.02 8.40 -12.54
N ILE A 191 2.18 8.17 -11.53
CA ILE A 191 0.87 7.56 -11.67
C ILE A 191 -0.12 8.70 -11.91
N ALA A 192 -0.77 8.68 -13.06
CA ALA A 192 -1.66 9.76 -13.48
C ALA A 192 -2.83 9.97 -12.52
N ALA A 193 -3.30 11.21 -12.43
CA ALA A 193 -4.60 11.51 -11.82
C ALA A 193 -5.70 10.67 -12.48
N ASN A 194 -6.78 10.44 -11.75
CA ASN A 194 -7.91 9.56 -12.08
C ASN A 194 -7.58 8.06 -12.09
N THR A 195 -6.39 7.66 -11.62
CA THR A 195 -6.07 6.24 -11.42
C THR A 195 -6.78 5.68 -10.18
N PHE A 196 -6.65 6.37 -9.04
CA PHE A 196 -7.13 5.88 -7.75
C PHE A 196 -8.53 6.40 -7.43
N VAL A 197 -9.51 5.90 -8.19
CA VAL A 197 -10.92 6.28 -8.04
C VAL A 197 -11.58 5.62 -6.82
N LYS A 198 -12.60 6.29 -6.28
CA LYS A 198 -13.42 5.79 -5.15
C LYS A 198 -14.02 4.42 -5.42
N GLU A 199 -14.34 3.70 -4.35
CA GLU A 199 -14.99 2.37 -4.35
C GLU A 199 -14.15 1.26 -4.99
N LYS A 200 -12.87 1.53 -5.31
CA LYS A 200 -11.95 0.56 -5.91
C LYS A 200 -10.83 0.18 -4.95
N SER A 201 -10.24 -0.98 -5.21
CA SER A 201 -9.04 -1.47 -4.54
C SER A 201 -7.93 -1.63 -5.57
N PHE A 202 -6.71 -1.32 -5.17
CA PHE A 202 -5.54 -1.41 -6.03
C PHE A 202 -4.38 -2.09 -5.31
N ILE A 203 -3.63 -2.88 -6.07
CA ILE A 203 -2.33 -3.42 -5.66
C ILE A 203 -1.26 -2.75 -6.54
N LEU A 204 -0.36 -2.03 -5.89
CA LEU A 204 0.81 -1.39 -6.48
C LEU A 204 1.96 -2.38 -6.37
N VAL A 205 2.47 -2.84 -7.51
CA VAL A 205 3.56 -3.82 -7.57
C VAL A 205 4.81 -3.14 -8.10
N LEU A 206 5.80 -2.97 -7.22
CA LEU A 206 7.12 -2.50 -7.61
C LEU A 206 7.89 -3.66 -8.24
N THR A 207 8.38 -3.48 -9.46
CA THR A 207 9.16 -4.47 -10.22
C THR A 207 10.43 -3.85 -10.77
N GLY A 208 11.36 -4.68 -11.25
CA GLY A 208 12.57 -4.25 -11.94
C GLY A 208 13.82 -4.28 -11.06
N CYS A 209 14.86 -3.61 -11.56
CA CYS A 209 16.16 -3.45 -10.92
C CYS A 209 16.67 -2.02 -11.04
N ALA A 210 17.42 -1.57 -10.01
CA ALA A 210 18.20 -0.34 -10.08
C ALA A 210 19.29 -0.43 -11.16
N GLY A 211 19.72 0.71 -11.70
CA GLY A 211 20.61 0.78 -12.86
C GLY A 211 21.97 0.08 -12.66
N ASP A 212 22.50 0.12 -11.45
CA ASP A 212 23.77 -0.51 -11.05
C ASP A 212 23.59 -1.92 -10.45
N SER A 213 22.41 -2.52 -10.62
CA SER A 213 22.17 -3.91 -10.23
C SER A 213 23.12 -4.87 -10.96
N THR A 214 23.61 -5.85 -10.20
CA THR A 214 24.41 -6.96 -10.70
C THR A 214 23.57 -8.15 -11.19
N ALA A 215 22.24 -8.07 -11.08
CA ALA A 215 21.35 -9.10 -11.57
C ALA A 215 21.25 -9.07 -13.10
N SER A 216 20.93 -10.20 -13.72
CA SER A 216 20.80 -10.29 -15.18
C SER A 216 19.49 -9.69 -15.68
N ALA A 217 19.43 -9.29 -16.95
CA ALA A 217 18.21 -8.81 -17.59
C ALA A 217 17.05 -9.82 -17.53
N ALA A 218 17.34 -11.13 -17.52
CA ALA A 218 16.34 -12.17 -17.33
C ALA A 218 15.65 -12.09 -15.96
N LYS A 219 16.39 -11.72 -14.90
CA LYS A 219 15.83 -11.55 -13.56
C LYS A 219 15.14 -10.19 -13.39
N CYS A 220 15.74 -9.14 -13.93
CA CYS A 220 15.24 -7.77 -13.82
C CYS A 220 14.04 -7.47 -14.74
N GLY A 221 13.78 -8.32 -15.73
CA GLY A 221 12.68 -8.15 -16.69
C GLY A 221 13.04 -7.27 -17.89
N ALA A 222 12.08 -7.16 -18.80
CA ALA A 222 12.26 -6.47 -20.08
C ALA A 222 12.72 -5.01 -19.91
N GLY A 223 13.62 -4.58 -20.79
CA GLY A 223 14.15 -3.21 -20.82
C GLY A 223 15.26 -2.93 -19.79
N PHE A 224 15.69 -3.91 -18.99
CA PHE A 224 16.83 -3.74 -18.09
C PHE A 224 18.17 -3.80 -18.84
N THR A 225 19.08 -2.90 -18.49
CA THR A 225 20.50 -2.95 -18.87
C THR A 225 21.32 -2.41 -17.71
N THR A 226 22.33 -3.15 -17.27
CA THR A 226 23.25 -2.72 -16.22
C THR A 226 24.04 -1.50 -16.67
N GLY A 227 24.18 -0.53 -15.77
CA GLY A 227 24.88 0.72 -16.02
C GLY A 227 25.27 1.43 -14.72
N ALA A 228 25.24 2.76 -14.76
CA ALA A 228 25.50 3.60 -13.60
C ALA A 228 24.32 3.55 -12.59
N PRO A 229 24.54 3.95 -11.33
CA PRO A 229 23.46 4.10 -10.36
C PRO A 229 22.32 4.97 -10.91
N GLY A 230 21.09 4.55 -10.68
CA GLY A 230 19.90 5.15 -11.29
C GLY A 230 18.69 4.22 -11.22
N ASN A 231 17.60 4.61 -11.86
CA ASN A 231 16.35 3.86 -11.82
C ASN A 231 16.43 2.48 -12.49
N GLY A 232 17.36 2.25 -13.41
CA GLY A 232 17.39 1.05 -14.24
C GLY A 232 16.04 0.88 -14.95
N ASN A 233 15.32 -0.21 -14.63
CA ASN A 233 13.95 -0.44 -15.08
C ASN A 233 12.93 -0.53 -13.92
N LEU A 234 13.25 0.02 -12.73
CA LEU A 234 12.33 0.10 -11.60
C LEU A 234 11.04 0.83 -11.98
N LYS A 235 9.89 0.21 -11.69
CA LYS A 235 8.57 0.81 -11.93
C LYS A 235 7.53 0.23 -11.00
N VAL A 236 6.49 1.03 -10.72
CA VAL A 236 5.26 0.56 -10.08
C VAL A 236 4.23 0.27 -11.17
N THR A 237 3.72 -0.95 -11.21
CA THR A 237 2.53 -1.30 -11.99
C THR A 237 1.32 -1.29 -11.06
N VAL A 238 0.25 -0.62 -11.48
CA VAL A 238 -0.99 -0.51 -10.72
C VAL A 238 -1.99 -1.53 -11.26
N TYR A 239 -2.48 -2.41 -10.39
CA TYR A 239 -3.53 -3.36 -10.70
C TYR A 239 -4.79 -3.02 -9.92
N GLU A 240 -5.90 -2.74 -10.61
CA GLU A 240 -7.23 -2.75 -9.99
C GLU A 240 -7.61 -4.20 -9.64
N VAL A 241 -8.04 -4.42 -8.40
CA VAL A 241 -8.53 -5.74 -7.95
C VAL A 241 -10.02 -5.67 -7.66
N ASP A 242 -10.72 -6.77 -7.95
CA ASP A 242 -12.17 -6.80 -7.82
C ASP A 242 -12.56 -6.99 -6.35
N ARG A 243 -13.12 -5.94 -5.76
CA ARG A 243 -13.67 -5.94 -4.41
C ARG A 243 -15.21 -5.91 -4.37
N ALA A 244 -15.86 -5.78 -5.53
CA ALA A 244 -17.31 -5.56 -5.62
C ALA A 244 -18.08 -6.88 -5.82
N THR A 245 -17.46 -7.86 -6.48
CA THR A 245 -18.07 -9.16 -6.71
C THR A 245 -18.22 -9.93 -5.39
N ALA A 246 -19.45 -10.26 -5.04
CA ALA A 246 -19.75 -11.14 -3.92
C ALA A 246 -19.27 -12.57 -4.23
N ILE A 247 -18.59 -13.19 -3.26
CA ILE A 247 -18.12 -14.57 -3.35
C ILE A 247 -19.10 -15.48 -2.63
N ASP A 248 -19.47 -16.59 -3.27
CA ASP A 248 -20.33 -17.59 -2.65
C ASP A 248 -19.70 -18.13 -1.35
N ALA A 249 -20.53 -18.39 -0.34
CA ALA A 249 -20.07 -18.76 1.00
C ALA A 249 -19.29 -20.09 1.05
N ASP A 250 -19.40 -20.95 0.04
CA ASP A 250 -18.69 -22.22 -0.11
C ASP A 250 -17.50 -22.16 -1.08
N LYS A 251 -17.19 -20.98 -1.63
CA LYS A 251 -16.11 -20.75 -2.59
C LYS A 251 -15.08 -19.76 -2.05
N ILE A 252 -13.88 -19.80 -2.63
CA ILE A 252 -12.86 -18.76 -2.44
C ILE A 252 -12.74 -17.93 -3.71
N GLY A 253 -12.81 -16.61 -3.58
CA GLY A 253 -12.53 -15.67 -4.65
C GLY A 253 -11.02 -15.57 -4.84
N THR A 254 -10.54 -15.79 -6.05
CA THR A 254 -9.11 -15.81 -6.33
C THR A 254 -8.78 -15.02 -7.59
N GLN A 255 -7.83 -14.09 -7.45
CA GLN A 255 -7.09 -13.47 -8.55
C GLN A 255 -5.61 -13.83 -8.45
N PHE A 256 -4.88 -13.69 -9.55
CA PHE A 256 -3.45 -13.93 -9.58
C PHE A 256 -2.72 -12.81 -10.30
N ILE A 257 -1.57 -12.38 -9.78
CA ILE A 257 -0.61 -11.48 -10.43
C ILE A 257 0.72 -12.20 -10.56
N HIS A 258 1.28 -12.24 -11.77
CA HIS A 258 2.64 -12.73 -11.95
C HIS A 258 3.65 -11.57 -11.89
N ALA A 259 4.28 -11.37 -10.73
CA ALA A 259 5.18 -10.25 -10.49
C ALA A 259 6.68 -10.63 -10.49
N SER A 260 7.03 -11.83 -10.96
CA SER A 260 8.40 -12.36 -10.91
C SER A 260 8.96 -12.64 -12.31
N PRO A 261 9.77 -11.73 -12.90
CA PRO A 261 10.43 -11.99 -14.17
C PRO A 261 11.42 -13.17 -14.08
N ALA A 262 12.15 -13.28 -12.96
CA ALA A 262 13.05 -14.42 -12.70
C ALA A 262 12.30 -15.76 -12.68
N GLY A 263 11.12 -15.79 -12.03
CA GLY A 263 10.22 -16.93 -12.00
C GLY A 263 9.77 -17.34 -13.40
N ALA A 264 9.32 -16.40 -14.23
CA ALA A 264 8.96 -16.72 -15.62
C ALA A 264 10.14 -17.21 -16.45
N SER A 265 11.32 -16.62 -16.26
CA SER A 265 12.52 -17.06 -16.97
C SER A 265 12.92 -18.49 -16.61
N ALA A 266 12.68 -18.93 -15.37
CA ALA A 266 13.06 -20.24 -14.88
C ALA A 266 11.96 -21.30 -15.10
N LEU A 267 10.70 -20.91 -14.92
CA LEU A 267 9.54 -21.83 -14.88
C LEU A 267 8.75 -21.84 -16.19
N GLY A 268 8.94 -20.84 -17.06
CA GLY A 268 8.13 -20.65 -18.25
C GLY A 268 6.70 -20.19 -17.94
N ALA A 269 5.79 -20.41 -18.88
CA ALA A 269 4.37 -20.11 -18.70
C ALA A 269 3.74 -21.11 -17.74
N PHE A 270 3.02 -20.60 -16.73
CA PHE A 270 2.36 -21.47 -15.77
C PHE A 270 0.94 -21.01 -15.41
N THR A 271 0.10 -21.97 -15.08
CA THR A 271 -1.30 -21.79 -14.68
C THR A 271 -1.41 -21.91 -13.17
N PRO A 272 -1.82 -20.86 -12.44
CA PRO A 272 -2.01 -20.92 -11.00
C PRO A 272 -3.25 -21.75 -10.62
N GLY A 273 -3.20 -22.42 -9.48
CA GLY A 273 -4.29 -23.26 -8.98
C GLY A 273 -4.13 -23.68 -7.53
N TYR A 274 -5.12 -24.44 -7.07
CA TYR A 274 -5.06 -25.15 -5.79
C TYR A 274 -4.88 -26.64 -6.03
N ILE A 275 -4.21 -27.31 -5.10
CA ILE A 275 -4.04 -28.76 -5.08
C ILE A 275 -4.45 -29.27 -3.70
N GLY A 276 -5.32 -30.28 -3.67
CA GLY A 276 -5.72 -30.93 -2.43
C GLY A 276 -4.71 -31.97 -1.97
N GLU A 277 -4.97 -32.60 -0.80
CA GLU A 277 -4.12 -33.69 -0.29
C GLU A 277 -4.06 -34.91 -1.22
N ALA A 278 -5.07 -35.07 -2.09
CA ALA A 278 -5.09 -36.11 -3.12
C ALA A 278 -4.05 -35.90 -4.24
N GLY A 279 -3.24 -34.84 -4.19
CA GLY A 279 -2.17 -34.56 -5.14
C GLY A 279 -2.67 -33.98 -6.47
N GLU A 280 -1.81 -34.04 -7.50
CA GLU A 280 -1.95 -33.27 -8.75
C GLU A 280 -3.24 -33.56 -9.54
N ALA A 281 -3.81 -34.75 -9.32
CA ALA A 281 -5.08 -35.17 -9.91
C ALA A 281 -6.27 -34.31 -9.44
N SER A 282 -6.11 -33.56 -8.34
CA SER A 282 -7.13 -32.68 -7.75
C SER A 282 -6.91 -31.20 -8.06
N PHE A 283 -6.09 -30.87 -9.06
CA PHE A 283 -5.77 -29.48 -9.39
C PHE A 283 -7.01 -28.67 -9.79
N LYS A 284 -7.23 -27.56 -9.11
CA LYS A 284 -8.32 -26.61 -9.30
C LYS A 284 -7.73 -25.32 -9.90
N PRO A 285 -7.76 -25.13 -11.24
CA PRO A 285 -7.19 -23.93 -11.86
C PRO A 285 -7.95 -22.67 -11.45
N LEU A 286 -7.23 -21.55 -11.37
CA LEU A 286 -7.80 -20.22 -11.08
C LEU A 286 -8.58 -19.61 -12.26
N VAL A 287 -8.61 -20.24 -13.44
CA VAL A 287 -9.27 -19.69 -14.64
C VAL A 287 -10.13 -20.78 -15.25
N GLY A 288 -11.37 -20.42 -15.64
CA GLY A 288 -12.40 -21.36 -16.12
C GLY A 288 -11.95 -22.24 -17.31
N ASP A 289 -12.47 -23.47 -17.34
CA ASP A 289 -12.32 -24.50 -18.37
C ASP A 289 -10.99 -24.53 -19.14
N GLY A 290 -9.91 -24.87 -18.44
CA GLY A 290 -8.64 -25.28 -19.06
C GLY A 290 -7.40 -24.56 -18.55
N GLY A 291 -7.57 -23.46 -17.78
CA GLY A 291 -6.49 -22.81 -17.06
C GLY A 291 -5.47 -22.11 -17.96
N THR A 292 -5.71 -20.85 -18.27
CA THR A 292 -4.77 -20.03 -19.05
C THR A 292 -3.55 -19.65 -18.20
N PRO A 293 -2.32 -19.81 -18.72
CA PRO A 293 -1.14 -19.26 -18.08
C PRO A 293 -1.24 -17.75 -17.91
N VAL A 294 -0.73 -17.22 -16.79
CA VAL A 294 -0.68 -15.76 -16.56
C VAL A 294 0.72 -15.27 -16.84
N ALA A 295 0.90 -14.37 -17.82
CA ALA A 295 2.23 -13.88 -18.17
C ALA A 295 2.76 -12.88 -17.12
N VAL A 296 4.07 -12.64 -17.14
CA VAL A 296 4.70 -11.64 -16.25
C VAL A 296 4.08 -10.27 -16.48
N ALA A 297 3.85 -9.57 -15.37
CA ALA A 297 3.19 -8.28 -15.32
C ALA A 297 1.71 -8.30 -15.78
N GLU A 298 1.09 -9.48 -15.86
CA GLU A 298 -0.35 -9.63 -16.06
C GLU A 298 -1.06 -10.04 -14.77
N LYS A 299 -2.38 -9.83 -14.77
CA LYS A 299 -3.31 -10.23 -13.72
C LYS A 299 -4.41 -11.08 -14.33
N SER A 300 -4.85 -12.12 -13.62
CA SER A 300 -6.04 -12.89 -13.99
C SER A 300 -7.35 -12.14 -13.67
N GLU A 301 -8.44 -12.59 -14.26
CA GLU A 301 -9.77 -12.26 -13.76
C GLU A 301 -10.05 -12.91 -12.40
N LEU A 302 -11.05 -12.37 -11.68
CA LEU A 302 -11.51 -12.96 -10.43
C LEU A 302 -12.30 -14.24 -10.73
N ALA A 303 -11.85 -15.36 -10.16
CA ALA A 303 -12.54 -16.62 -10.24
C ALA A 303 -13.04 -17.06 -8.87
N GLN A 304 -14.18 -17.75 -8.84
CA GLN A 304 -14.71 -18.37 -7.63
C GLN A 304 -14.44 -19.86 -7.67
N ILE A 305 -13.59 -20.34 -6.76
CA ILE A 305 -13.13 -21.73 -6.76
C ILE A 305 -13.84 -22.52 -5.66
N SER A 306 -14.56 -23.57 -6.05
CA SER A 306 -15.26 -24.47 -5.13
C SER A 306 -14.34 -25.53 -4.54
N GLY A 307 -14.69 -26.01 -3.34
CA GLY A 307 -14.08 -27.19 -2.73
C GLY A 307 -12.62 -26.98 -2.28
N VAL A 308 -12.14 -25.75 -2.15
CA VAL A 308 -10.84 -25.43 -1.55
C VAL A 308 -10.94 -25.61 -0.04
N ASN A 309 -10.09 -26.47 0.52
CA ASN A 309 -9.97 -26.57 1.97
C ASN A 309 -8.77 -25.74 2.44
N VAL A 310 -9.03 -24.57 3.03
CA VAL A 310 -7.96 -23.65 3.45
C VAL A 310 -6.97 -24.26 4.44
N ALA A 311 -7.41 -25.23 5.25
CA ALA A 311 -6.55 -25.86 6.24
C ALA A 311 -5.55 -26.86 5.63
N THR A 312 -5.90 -27.50 4.51
CA THR A 312 -5.15 -28.64 3.97
C THR A 312 -4.64 -28.42 2.55
N ASP A 313 -5.31 -27.59 1.76
CA ASP A 313 -4.94 -27.38 0.36
C ASP A 313 -3.70 -26.49 0.27
N SER A 314 -2.98 -26.66 -0.84
CA SER A 314 -1.82 -25.85 -1.18
C SER A 314 -2.13 -25.00 -2.40
N PHE A 315 -1.55 -23.81 -2.45
CA PHE A 315 -1.47 -23.02 -3.68
C PHE A 315 -0.28 -23.52 -4.50
N THR A 316 -0.46 -23.70 -5.80
CA THR A 316 0.60 -24.17 -6.71
C THR A 316 0.37 -23.61 -8.13
N VAL A 317 1.25 -24.00 -9.05
CA VAL A 317 1.17 -23.67 -10.47
C VAL A 317 1.34 -24.93 -11.32
N LYS A 318 0.85 -24.92 -12.57
CA LYS A 318 1.07 -25.98 -13.58
C LYS A 318 1.87 -25.45 -14.79
N PRO A 319 2.82 -26.21 -15.36
CA PRO A 319 3.23 -27.57 -14.98
C PRO A 319 3.79 -27.60 -13.54
N ASP A 320 3.48 -28.66 -12.80
CA ASP A 320 3.78 -28.69 -11.36
C ASP A 320 5.28 -28.71 -11.15
N VAL A 321 5.72 -27.87 -10.22
CA VAL A 321 7.08 -27.84 -9.72
C VAL A 321 6.92 -28.05 -8.24
N ALA A 322 7.05 -29.30 -7.78
CA ALA A 322 6.69 -29.71 -6.42
C ALA A 322 7.30 -28.84 -5.30
N ALA A 323 8.43 -28.17 -5.57
CA ALA A 323 9.06 -27.19 -4.66
C ALA A 323 8.25 -25.89 -4.47
N LEU A 324 7.25 -25.63 -5.31
CA LEU A 324 6.45 -24.41 -5.33
C LEU A 324 5.06 -24.62 -4.72
N ALA A 325 4.62 -25.86 -4.49
CA ALA A 325 3.36 -26.09 -3.80
C ALA A 325 3.47 -25.65 -2.33
N LEU A 326 2.80 -24.56 -1.95
CA LEU A 326 2.82 -24.01 -0.60
C LEU A 326 1.45 -24.16 0.06
N LYS A 327 1.42 -24.77 1.26
CA LYS A 327 0.21 -24.80 2.09
C LYS A 327 -0.32 -23.38 2.27
N LEU A 328 -1.64 -23.21 2.21
CA LEU A 328 -2.24 -21.88 2.32
C LEU A 328 -1.87 -21.17 3.63
N SER A 329 -1.69 -21.90 4.73
CA SER A 329 -1.15 -21.36 5.99
C SER A 329 0.27 -20.78 5.86
N ALA A 330 1.12 -21.39 5.03
CA ALA A 330 2.47 -20.88 4.76
C ALA A 330 2.45 -19.63 3.88
N VAL A 331 1.57 -19.59 2.87
CA VAL A 331 1.34 -18.38 2.04
C VAL A 331 0.83 -17.23 2.92
N GLN A 332 -0.07 -17.54 3.85
CA GLN A 332 -0.60 -16.55 4.79
C GLN A 332 0.48 -16.02 5.74
N LEU A 333 1.33 -16.90 6.26
CA LEU A 333 2.46 -16.51 7.09
C LEU A 333 3.45 -15.62 6.32
N ALA A 334 3.73 -15.94 5.07
CA ALA A 334 4.58 -15.11 4.20
C ALA A 334 3.96 -13.73 3.92
N SER A 335 2.63 -13.68 3.80
CA SER A 335 1.89 -12.44 3.51
C SER A 335 1.89 -11.47 4.69
N TYR A 336 1.85 -11.97 5.93
CA TYR A 336 1.55 -11.15 7.11
C TYR A 336 2.46 -11.33 8.32
N GLY A 337 3.50 -12.17 8.25
CA GLY A 337 4.50 -12.30 9.32
C GLY A 337 3.95 -12.75 10.68
N GLY A 338 2.77 -13.38 10.71
CA GLY A 338 2.09 -13.87 11.92
C GLY A 338 0.96 -12.98 12.46
N ASN A 339 0.76 -11.78 11.90
CA ASN A 339 -0.34 -10.88 12.28
C ASN A 339 -1.30 -10.71 11.11
N VAL A 340 -2.39 -11.46 11.11
CA VAL A 340 -3.37 -11.42 10.02
C VAL A 340 -4.13 -10.10 10.07
N PRO A 341 -4.06 -9.24 9.04
CA PRO A 341 -4.74 -7.95 9.07
C PRO A 341 -6.26 -8.10 9.01
N ASP A 342 -6.95 -7.05 9.44
CA ASP A 342 -8.40 -6.95 9.31
C ASP A 342 -8.81 -6.99 7.83
N GLY A 343 -9.63 -7.99 7.52
CA GLY A 343 -9.82 -8.57 6.18
C GLY A 343 -9.84 -10.11 6.28
N GLY A 344 -9.02 -10.65 7.20
CA GLY A 344 -9.12 -11.97 7.79
C GLY A 344 -8.22 -13.05 7.20
N ASP A 345 -8.16 -14.18 7.90
CA ASP A 345 -7.57 -15.42 7.42
C ASP A 345 -8.16 -15.82 6.07
N TYR A 346 -7.41 -16.57 5.27
CA TYR A 346 -7.98 -17.19 4.08
C TYR A 346 -9.24 -17.97 4.46
N ARG A 347 -10.34 -17.73 3.75
CA ARG A 347 -11.66 -18.30 4.07
C ARG A 347 -12.57 -18.28 2.84
N ASN A 348 -13.57 -19.14 2.89
CA ASN A 348 -14.65 -19.11 1.90
C ASN A 348 -15.51 -17.85 2.08
N GLY A 349 -16.15 -17.40 1.00
CA GLY A 349 -16.90 -16.14 0.94
C GLY A 349 -16.03 -14.89 0.90
N ALA A 350 -14.70 -15.02 0.80
CA ALA A 350 -13.76 -13.89 0.68
C ALA A 350 -12.93 -13.99 -0.61
N ALA A 351 -12.44 -12.84 -1.08
CA ALA A 351 -11.63 -12.72 -2.28
C ALA A 351 -10.19 -12.28 -1.96
N PHE A 352 -9.23 -12.98 -2.53
CA PHE A 352 -7.79 -12.71 -2.38
C PHE A 352 -7.08 -12.69 -3.73
N THR A 353 -6.10 -11.81 -3.86
CA THR A 353 -5.18 -11.78 -4.99
C THR A 353 -3.86 -12.42 -4.58
N PHE A 354 -3.53 -13.55 -5.17
CA PHE A 354 -2.25 -14.24 -5.03
C PHE A 354 -1.21 -13.61 -5.96
N ILE A 355 0.03 -13.53 -5.51
CA ILE A 355 1.08 -12.82 -6.23
C ILE A 355 2.35 -13.66 -6.18
N ALA A 356 2.85 -14.04 -7.36
CA ALA A 356 4.13 -14.74 -7.49
C ALA A 356 5.29 -13.76 -7.45
N LEU A 357 6.23 -14.00 -6.54
CA LEU A 357 7.36 -13.13 -6.21
C LEU A 357 8.66 -13.93 -6.18
N GLY A 358 9.79 -13.21 -6.16
CA GLY A 358 11.12 -13.77 -5.91
C GLY A 358 11.74 -14.50 -7.09
N ASP A 359 12.83 -15.21 -6.84
CA ASP A 359 13.65 -15.90 -7.84
C ASP A 359 13.88 -17.37 -7.43
N PRO A 360 13.57 -18.35 -8.29
CA PRO A 360 13.80 -19.77 -7.97
C PRO A 360 15.28 -20.13 -7.75
N ALA A 361 16.22 -19.33 -8.24
CA ALA A 361 17.65 -19.53 -8.03
C ALA A 361 18.16 -19.01 -6.67
N GLU A 362 17.36 -18.21 -5.95
CA GLU A 362 17.73 -17.71 -4.63
C GLU A 362 17.54 -18.80 -3.58
N PRO A 363 18.59 -19.18 -2.84
CA PRO A 363 18.52 -20.31 -1.92
C PRO A 363 17.57 -20.00 -0.76
N ALA A 364 16.74 -20.98 -0.39
CA ALA A 364 15.98 -20.97 0.86
C ALA A 364 16.97 -21.16 2.03
N ALA A 365 17.61 -20.07 2.47
CA ALA A 365 18.67 -20.11 3.48
C ALA A 365 18.08 -20.33 4.89
N GLY A 366 17.79 -21.58 5.28
CA GLY A 366 17.51 -22.00 6.67
C GLY A 366 16.45 -21.21 7.46
N GLY A 367 15.68 -20.38 6.77
CA GLY A 367 14.80 -19.32 7.24
C GLY A 367 14.09 -18.67 6.04
N THR A 368 13.20 -17.70 6.28
CA THR A 368 12.40 -17.05 5.22
C THR A 368 13.25 -16.06 4.41
N ASN A 369 14.06 -16.56 3.46
CA ASN A 369 14.63 -15.72 2.42
C ASN A 369 13.49 -15.23 1.51
N THR A 370 13.05 -14.00 1.72
CA THR A 370 11.95 -13.41 0.95
C THR A 370 12.33 -13.15 -0.51
N LYS A 371 13.61 -13.28 -0.90
CA LYS A 371 14.03 -13.23 -2.30
C LYS A 371 13.82 -14.55 -3.04
N THR A 372 13.70 -15.68 -2.33
CA THR A 372 13.37 -16.97 -2.95
C THR A 372 11.98 -16.91 -3.56
N PHE A 373 11.75 -17.64 -4.65
CA PHE A 373 10.45 -17.68 -5.28
C PHE A 373 9.38 -18.22 -4.33
N HIS A 374 8.27 -17.48 -4.18
CA HIS A 374 7.16 -17.85 -3.31
C HIS A 374 5.90 -17.06 -3.71
N TYR A 375 4.82 -17.27 -2.95
CA TYR A 375 3.57 -16.54 -3.10
C TYR A 375 3.24 -15.76 -1.82
N ILE A 376 2.66 -14.59 -2.00
CA ILE A 376 1.84 -13.92 -1.00
C ILE A 376 0.42 -13.83 -1.53
N ALA A 377 -0.57 -13.62 -0.66
CA ALA A 377 -1.91 -13.24 -1.09
C ALA A 377 -2.46 -12.13 -0.21
N LEU A 378 -3.10 -11.15 -0.85
CA LEU A 378 -3.65 -9.96 -0.24
C LEU A 378 -5.17 -9.91 -0.42
N PRO A 379 -5.95 -9.41 0.56
CA PRO A 379 -7.39 -9.32 0.39
C PRO A 379 -7.72 -8.31 -0.71
N ASN A 380 -8.74 -8.61 -1.51
CA ASN A 380 -9.22 -7.65 -2.50
C ASN A 380 -9.93 -6.47 -1.85
N ASP A 381 -10.51 -6.68 -0.65
CA ASP A 381 -11.15 -5.64 0.14
C ASP A 381 -10.50 -5.46 1.53
N PRO A 382 -9.34 -4.77 1.62
CA PRO A 382 -8.69 -4.52 2.91
C PRO A 382 -9.52 -3.59 3.81
N VAL A 383 -9.64 -3.81 5.12
CA VAL A 383 -10.39 -2.91 6.02
C VAL A 383 -9.62 -1.59 6.28
N ASN A 384 -10.26 -0.44 6.13
CA ASN A 384 -9.60 0.89 6.13
C ASN A 384 -8.98 1.32 7.48
N GLU A 385 -9.38 0.74 8.61
CA GLU A 385 -9.12 1.32 9.94
C GLU A 385 -7.94 0.70 10.70
N THR A 386 -7.36 -0.41 10.22
CA THR A 386 -6.50 -1.23 11.11
C THR A 386 -5.27 -1.86 10.48
N TYR A 387 -4.79 -1.37 9.33
CA TYR A 387 -3.46 -1.77 8.85
C TYR A 387 -2.37 -1.05 9.65
N LYS A 388 -2.20 -1.49 10.90
CA LYS A 388 -0.92 -1.43 11.58
C LYS A 388 -0.03 -2.48 10.90
N PRO A 389 1.04 -2.11 10.20
CA PRO A 389 2.14 -3.05 10.03
C PRO A 389 2.60 -3.54 11.40
#